data_AF-A0A2J0KRC6-F1
#
_entry.id   AF-A0A2J0KRC6-F1
#
_cell.length_a   1.000
_cell.length_b   1.000
_cell.length_c   1.000
_cell.angle_alpha   90.00
_cell.angle_beta   90.00
_cell.angle_gamma   90.00
#
_symmetry.space_group_name_H-M   'P 1'
#
loop_
_entity.id
_entity.type
_entity.pdbx_description
1 polymer ?
#
loop_
_entity_poly.entity_id
_entity_poly.type
_entity_poly.pdbx_seq_one_letter_code
_entity_poly.pdbx_strand_id
1 'polypeptide(L)' 'MLALEAKHESMDIIRKRLAENLRAAECNQQAKCTTSLSIGMVHYNPEKPCPIEELLHRADMLMYQEKKFIQGK' A
#
# COMPACT_ATOMS: atom_id res chain seq x y z
N MET A 1 5.13 -6.07 -1.98
CA MET A 1 5.86 -6.10 -0.70
C MET A 1 5.05 -6.97 0.26
N LEU A 2 5.67 -8.00 0.84
CA LEU A 2 5.04 -8.84 1.86
C LEU A 2 5.69 -8.49 3.20
N ALA A 3 4.89 -8.21 4.22
CA ALA A 3 5.36 -7.95 5.58
C ALA A 3 4.93 -9.11 6.47
N LEU A 4 5.91 -9.86 6.98
CA LEU A 4 5.68 -10.96 7.91
C LEU A 4 5.64 -10.41 9.34
N GLU A 5 4.86 -11.04 10.21
CA GLU A 5 4.73 -10.67 11.63
C GLU A 5 4.20 -9.24 11.87
N ALA A 6 3.64 -8.60 10.84
CA ALA A 6 3.01 -7.30 10.97
C ALA A 6 1.66 -7.45 11.68
N LYS A 7 1.48 -6.73 12.78
CA LYS A 7 0.16 -6.56 13.39
C LYS A 7 -0.75 -5.78 12.45
N HIS A 8 -2.05 -6.04 12.52
CA HIS A 8 -3.04 -5.29 11.75
C HIS A 8 -2.91 -3.77 11.98
N GLU A 9 -2.67 -3.36 13.22
CA GLU A 9 -2.41 -1.96 13.64
C GLU A 9 -1.19 -1.32 12.98
N SER A 10 -0.23 -2.14 12.51
CA SER A 10 0.96 -1.66 11.83
C SER A 10 0.68 -1.25 10.39
N MET A 11 -0.48 -1.58 9.80
CA MET A 11 -0.78 -1.24 8.41
C MET A 11 -0.78 0.26 8.17
N ASP A 12 -1.39 1.05 9.05
CA ASP A 12 -1.40 2.51 8.93
C ASP A 12 -0.01 3.11 9.10
N ILE A 13 0.79 2.54 10.01
CA ILE A 13 2.18 2.96 10.24
C ILE A 13 3.02 2.69 8.98
N ILE A 14 2.89 1.51 8.38
CA ILE A 14 3.59 1.15 7.14
C ILE A 14 3.18 2.08 6.01
N ARG A 15 1.87 2.33 5.84
CA ARG A 15 1.33 3.25 4.83
C ARG A 15 1.87 4.66 5.01
N LYS A 16 1.88 5.16 6.25
CA LYS A 16 2.40 6.50 6.58
C LYS A 16 3.89 6.62 6.26
N ARG A 17 4.72 5.67 6.72
CA ARG A 17 6.17 5.66 6.48
C ARG A 17 6.50 5.62 4.99
N LEU A 18 5.73 4.85 4.22
CA LEU A 18 5.94 4.77 2.78
C LEU A 18 5.62 6.09 2.07
N ALA A 19 4.54 6.76 2.48
CA ALA A 19 4.20 8.09 1.96
C ALA A 19 5.26 9.14 2.36
N GLU A 20 5.80 9.09 3.57
CA GLU A 20 6.89 9.96 4.03
C GLU A 20 8.17 9.76 3.23
N ASN A 21 8.56 8.50 3.01
CA ASN A 21 9.75 8.18 2.23
C ASN A 21 9.62 8.60 0.76
N LEU A 22 8.42 8.47 0.17
CA LEU A 22 8.17 8.92 -1.19
C LEU A 22 8.35 10.44 -1.31
N ARG A 23 7.75 11.22 -0.38
CA ARG A 23 7.93 12.68 -0.34
C ARG A 23 9.37 13.10 -0.12
N ALA A 24 10.10 12.39 0.74
CA ALA A 24 11.52 12.67 0.97
C ALA A 24 12.36 12.41 -0.29
N ALA A 25 12.03 11.37 -1.07
CA ALA A 25 12.69 11.09 -2.33
C ALA A 25 12.41 12.15 -3.40
N GLU A 26 11.17 12.67 -3.45
CA GLU A 26 10.80 13.78 -4.34
C GLU A 26 11.53 15.08 -4.00
N CYS A 27 11.76 15.38 -2.72
CA CYS A 27 12.44 16.59 -2.30
C CYS A 27 13.95 16.59 -2.62
N ASN A 28 14.57 15.41 -2.63
CA ASN A 28 16.01 15.24 -2.90
C ASN A 28 16.35 15.18 -4.39
N GLN A 29 15.36 14.90 -5.24
CA GLN A 29 15.51 15.00 -6.69
C GLN A 29 14.94 16.35 -7.11
N GLN A 30 15.61 17.09 -8.00
CA GLN A 30 14.96 18.18 -8.75
C GLN A 30 13.97 17.56 -9.74
N ALA A 31 12.97 16.85 -9.20
CA ALA A 31 12.09 15.97 -9.94
C ALA A 31 11.20 16.84 -10.82
N LYS A 32 11.31 16.64 -12.12
CA LYS A 32 10.50 17.32 -13.14
C LYS A 32 9.04 16.83 -13.15
N CYS A 33 8.70 15.87 -12.29
CA CYS A 33 7.41 15.20 -12.21
C CYS A 33 7.08 14.89 -10.75
N THR A 34 5.83 15.09 -10.33
CA THR A 34 5.32 14.58 -9.05
C THR A 34 5.07 13.07 -9.17
N THR A 35 5.51 12.29 -8.19
CA THR A 35 5.24 10.85 -8.12
C THR A 35 4.02 10.58 -7.26
N SER A 36 3.17 9.65 -7.72
CA SER A 36 2.06 9.14 -6.93
C SER A 36 2.14 7.62 -6.88
N LEU A 37 1.66 7.05 -5.78
CA LEU A 37 1.74 5.61 -5.51
C LEU A 37 0.38 5.12 -5.01
N SER A 38 -0.13 4.06 -5.64
CA SER A 38 -1.35 3.34 -5.22
C SER A 38 -0.97 1.99 -4.64
N ILE A 39 -1.56 1.61 -3.51
CA ILE A 39 -1.19 0.42 -2.73
C ILE A 39 -2.42 -0.23 -2.13
N GLY A 40 -2.61 -1.50 -2.44
CA GLY A 40 -3.55 -2.33 -1.69
C GLY A 40 -2.86 -3.01 -0.53
N MET A 41 -3.46 -2.92 0.65
CA MET A 41 -2.96 -3.55 1.87
C MET A 41 -4.03 -4.50 2.41
N VAL A 42 -3.61 -5.71 2.75
CA VAL A 42 -4.46 -6.73 3.38
C VAL A 42 -3.70 -7.36 4.52
N HIS A 43 -4.45 -7.83 5.52
CA HIS A 43 -3.91 -8.54 6.67
C HIS A 43 -4.52 -9.94 6.72
N TYR A 44 -3.69 -10.93 7.02
CA TYR A 44 -4.16 -12.31 7.18
C TYR A 44 -4.92 -12.46 8.50
N ASN A 45 -6.16 -12.94 8.43
CA ASN A 45 -6.96 -13.22 9.61
C ASN A 45 -6.83 -14.71 9.99
N PRO A 46 -6.20 -15.04 11.14
CA PRO A 46 -6.07 -16.44 11.57
C PRO A 46 -7.41 -17.08 11.99
N GLU A 47 -8.42 -16.29 12.38
CA GLU A 47 -9.76 -16.82 12.71
C GLU A 47 -10.54 -17.23 11.45
N LYS A 48 -10.12 -16.73 10.27
CA LYS A 48 -10.72 -17.04 8.97
C LYS A 48 -9.61 -17.30 7.95
N PRO A 49 -8.93 -18.46 8.06
CA PRO A 49 -7.81 -18.78 7.19
C PRO A 49 -8.28 -18.84 5.73
N CYS A 50 -7.45 -18.30 4.83
CA CYS A 50 -7.66 -18.37 3.39
C CYS A 50 -6.34 -18.63 2.66
N PRO A 51 -6.39 -19.11 1.40
CA PRO A 51 -5.21 -19.22 0.56
C PRO A 51 -4.52 -17.87 0.33
N ILE A 52 -3.21 -17.89 0.13
CA ILE A 52 -2.43 -16.66 -0.10
C ILE A 52 -2.87 -15.94 -1.38
N GLU A 53 -3.32 -16.69 -2.39
CA GLU A 53 -3.84 -16.18 -3.66
C GLU A 53 -5.06 -15.26 -3.43
N GLU A 54 -5.90 -15.59 -2.44
CA GLU A 54 -7.05 -14.78 -2.09
C GLU A 54 -6.63 -13.46 -1.44
N LEU A 55 -5.60 -13.48 -0.59
CA LEU A 55 -5.03 -12.26 -0.01
C LEU A 55 -4.43 -11.38 -1.10
N LEU A 56 -3.64 -11.95 -2.00
CA LEU A 56 -3.03 -11.22 -3.11
C LEU A 56 -4.08 -10.62 -4.03
N HIS A 57 -5.12 -11.38 -4.38
CA HIS A 57 -6.22 -10.87 -5.21
C HIS A 57 -6.95 -9.69 -4.54
N ARG A 58 -7.20 -9.77 -3.23
CA ARG A 58 -7.81 -8.67 -2.46
C ARG A 58 -6.89 -7.44 -2.43
N ALA A 59 -5.60 -7.62 -2.24
CA ALA A 59 -4.63 -6.52 -2.28
C ALA A 59 -4.63 -5.84 -3.65
N ASP A 60 -4.60 -6.61 -4.73
CA ASP A 60 -4.66 -6.06 -6.09
C ASP A 60 -5.94 -5.26 -6.31
N MET A 61 -7.09 -5.78 -5.90
CA MET A 61 -8.37 -5.09 -5.99
C MET A 61 -8.35 -3.74 -5.27
N LEU A 62 -7.85 -3.70 -4.04
CA LEU A 62 -7.73 -2.46 -3.25
C LEU A 62 -6.76 -1.46 -3.90
N MET A 63 -5.64 -1.94 -4.45
CA MET A 63 -4.71 -1.10 -5.20
C MET A 63 -5.38 -0.44 -6.41
N TYR A 64 -6.15 -1.20 -7.19
CA TYR A 64 -6.86 -0.68 -8.35
C TYR A 64 -7.95 0.33 -7.96
N GLN A 65 -8.64 0.11 -6.84
CA GLN A 65 -9.61 1.08 -6.30
C GLN A 65 -8.92 2.40 -5.94
N GLU A 66 -7.80 2.34 -5.23
CA GLU A 66 -7.02 3.53 -4.87
C GLU A 66 -6.46 4.25 -6.11
N LYS A 67 -5.97 3.49 -7.10
CA LYS A 67 -5.49 4.05 -8.37
C LYS A 67 -6.57 4.86 -9.08
N LYS A 68 -7.80 4.33 -9.16
CA LYS A 68 -8.94 5.06 -9.75
C LYS A 68 -9.27 6.33 -8.97
N PHE A 69 -9.16 6.30 -7.64
CA PHE A 69 -9.38 7.48 -6.80
C PHE A 69 -8.33 8.58 -7.03
N ILE A 70 -7.06 8.20 -7.18
CA ILE A 70 -5.97 9.16 -7.47
C ILE A 70 -6.10 9.75 -8.88
N GLN A 71 -6.53 8.97 -9.88
CA GLN A 71 -6.68 9.43 -11.26
C GLN A 71 -7.95 10.29 -11.50
N GLY A 72 -8.94 10.20 -10.63
CA GLY A 72 -10.16 11.01 -10.71
C GLY A 72 -10.09 12.36 -9.98
N LYS A 73 -8.93 12.71 -9.42
CA LYS A 73 -8.62 14.01 -8.80
C LYS A 73 -7.69 14.81 -9.71
#